data_AF-A0A8H1LHL7-F1
#
_entry.id   AF-A0A8H1LHL7-F1
#
_cell.length_a   1.000
_cell.length_b   1.000
_cell.length_c   1.000
_cell.angle_alpha   90.00
_cell.angle_beta   90.00
_cell.angle_gamma   90.00
#
_symmetry.space_group_name_H-M   'P 1'
#
loop_
_entity.id
_entity.type
_entity.pdbx_description
1 polymer ?
#
loop_
_entity_poly.entity_id
_entity_poly.type
_entity_poly.pdbx_seq_one_letter_code
_entity_poly.pdbx_strand_id
1 'polypeptide(L)'
;MPQRGDYVVDHSTAVPPAPPWVGRVRQTHRDGTVLLITPTGYAWTAAPGDLRPATEEERAAYDAQVCGIQWERDALYRQLRGGARS
;
A
#
# COMPACT_ATOMS: atom_id res chain seq x y z
N MET A 1 5.24 18.89 6.71
CA MET A 1 5.65 17.60 7.32
C MET A 1 4.45 16.69 7.24
N PRO A 2 4.50 15.58 6.48
CA PRO A 2 3.39 14.63 6.45
C PRO A 2 3.22 13.96 7.82
N GLN A 3 1.97 13.82 8.26
CA GLN A 3 1.57 13.20 9.52
C GLN A 3 1.03 11.78 9.33
N ARG A 4 0.79 11.08 10.44
CA ARG A 4 0.22 9.73 10.45
C ARG A 4 -1.19 9.76 9.87
N GLY A 5 -1.35 9.16 8.68
CA GLY A 5 -2.60 9.17 7.92
C GLY A 5 -2.44 9.81 6.54
N ASP A 6 -1.34 10.55 6.33
CA ASP A 6 -1.02 11.12 5.03
C ASP A 6 -0.45 10.02 4.11
N TYR A 7 -0.85 10.08 2.85
CA TYR A 7 -0.38 9.20 1.78
C TYR A 7 0.72 9.94 1.01
N VAL A 8 1.69 9.31 0.32
CA VAL A 8 2.80 10.06 -0.35
C VAL A 8 3.44 9.32 -1.55
N VAL A 9 4.12 10.04 -2.47
CA VAL A 9 4.59 9.56 -3.80
C VAL A 9 6.10 9.73 -4.07
N ASP A 10 6.79 8.65 -4.47
CA ASP A 10 8.23 8.58 -4.83
C ASP A 10 8.44 8.22 -6.32
N HIS A 11 9.38 8.91 -6.97
CA HIS A 11 9.68 8.86 -8.41
C HIS A 11 10.92 8.03 -8.80
N SER A 12 11.63 7.39 -7.86
CA SER A 12 12.95 6.77 -8.11
C SER A 12 12.94 5.31 -8.62
N THR A 13 11.79 4.67 -8.85
CA THR A 13 11.72 3.24 -9.23
C THR A 13 11.37 3.02 -10.72
N ALA A 14 12.26 2.31 -11.45
CA ALA A 14 12.06 1.89 -12.84
C ALA A 14 10.98 0.80 -12.96
N VAL A 15 10.04 1.05 -13.88
CA VAL A 15 8.67 0.54 -14.08
C VAL A 15 8.45 -0.99 -13.91
N PRO A 16 7.89 -1.44 -12.76
CA PRO A 16 6.93 -2.55 -12.65
C PRO A 16 5.62 -2.21 -13.40
N PRO A 17 4.67 -3.13 -13.66
CA PRO A 17 3.35 -2.74 -14.19
C PRO A 17 2.77 -1.67 -13.27
N ALA A 18 2.82 -0.42 -13.74
CA ALA A 18 2.80 0.84 -12.99
C ALA A 18 2.91 0.68 -11.45
N PRO A 19 4.09 0.92 -10.85
CA PRO A 19 4.23 0.81 -9.39
C PRO A 19 3.29 1.81 -8.72
N PRO A 20 2.62 1.46 -7.61
CA PRO A 20 1.82 2.42 -6.88
C PRO A 20 2.81 3.32 -6.17
N TRP A 21 3.02 4.51 -6.73
CA TRP A 21 3.78 5.58 -6.08
C TRP A 21 3.20 5.86 -4.69
N VAL A 22 1.92 5.51 -4.47
CA VAL A 22 1.19 5.65 -3.22
C VAL A 22 1.46 4.46 -2.29
N GLY A 23 2.17 4.73 -1.20
CA GLY A 23 2.31 3.82 -0.07
C GLY A 23 1.57 4.32 1.16
N ARG A 24 1.11 3.38 2.01
CA ARG A 24 0.63 3.71 3.35
C ARG A 24 1.80 3.67 4.33
N VAL A 25 1.97 4.72 5.13
CA VAL A 25 3.00 4.75 6.17
C VAL A 25 2.70 3.68 7.22
N ARG A 26 3.61 2.73 7.39
CA ARG A 26 3.56 1.66 8.40
C ARG A 26 4.34 2.05 9.65
N GLN A 27 5.50 2.68 9.49
CA GLN A 27 6.39 3.08 10.58
C GLN A 27 7.18 4.35 10.22
N THR A 28 7.46 5.16 11.24
CA THR A 28 8.39 6.30 11.18
C THR A 28 9.61 5.98 12.04
N HIS A 29 10.80 6.32 11.55
CA HIS A 29 12.07 6.13 12.25
C HIS A 29 12.59 7.44 12.86
N ARG A 30 13.55 7.32 13.78
CA ARG A 30 14.11 8.48 14.52
C ARG A 30 14.85 9.46 13.62
N ASP A 31 15.42 8.99 12.52
CA ASP A 31 16.12 9.77 11.51
C ASP A 31 15.18 10.45 10.50
N GLY A 32 13.87 10.27 10.66
CA GLY A 32 12.84 10.84 9.78
C GLY A 32 12.50 9.99 8.56
N THR A 33 13.20 8.87 8.34
CA THR A 33 12.81 7.92 7.29
C THR A 33 11.48 7.24 7.64
N VAL A 34 10.75 6.81 6.60
CA VAL A 34 9.46 6.14 6.78
C VAL A 34 9.43 4.82 6.03
N LEU A 35 8.84 3.81 6.68
CA LEU A 35 8.51 2.53 6.05
C LEU A 35 7.11 2.64 5.46
N LEU A 36 7.01 2.47 4.14
CA LEU A 36 5.77 2.47 3.38
C LEU A 36 5.40 1.04 2.99
N ILE A 37 4.10 0.80 2.81
CA ILE A 37 3.57 -0.47 2.30
C ILE A 37 2.57 -0.21 1.17
N THR A 38 2.66 -1.00 0.11
CA THR A 38 1.69 -1.01 -1.00
C THR A 38 0.45 -1.82 -0.61
N PRO A 39 -0.66 -1.71 -1.37
CA PRO A 39 -1.82 -2.57 -1.16
C PRO A 39 -1.51 -4.07 -1.25
N THR A 40 -0.52 -4.46 -2.08
CA THR A 40 -0.09 -5.84 -2.28
C THR A 40 0.91 -6.33 -1.22
N GLY A 41 1.35 -5.46 -0.31
CA GLY A 41 2.22 -5.82 0.80
C GLY A 41 3.72 -5.62 0.55
N TYR A 42 4.13 -5.16 -0.65
CA TYR A 42 5.50 -4.72 -0.86
C TYR A 42 5.82 -3.53 0.05
N ALA A 43 6.97 -3.57 0.71
CA ALA A 43 7.40 -2.55 1.66
C ALA A 43 8.75 -1.94 1.27
N TRP A 44 8.90 -0.64 1.47
CA TRP A 44 10.13 0.10 1.18
C TRP A 44 10.32 1.27 2.15
N THR A 45 11.56 1.71 2.30
CA THR A 45 11.90 2.87 3.12
C THR A 45 12.16 4.07 2.23
N ALA A 46 11.59 5.23 2.59
CA ALA A 46 11.78 6.49 1.88
C ALA A 46 12.28 7.59 2.83
N ALA A 47 13.12 8.48 2.31
CA ALA A 47 13.54 9.67 3.04
C ALA A 47 12.41 10.72 3.01
N PRO A 48 12.29 11.57 4.04
CA PRO A 48 11.16 12.51 4.14
C PRO A 48 11.15 13.58 3.03
N GLY A 49 12.30 13.85 2.40
CA GLY A 49 12.40 14.77 1.26
C GLY A 49 11.82 14.23 -0.04
N ASP A 50 11.63 12.91 -0.13
CA ASP A 50 11.17 12.22 -1.35
C ASP A 50 9.65 11.98 -1.33
N LEU A 51 8.92 12.62 -0.41
CA LEU A 51 7.52 12.33 -0.09
C LEU A 51 6.65 13.59 -0.19
N ARG A 52 5.53 13.49 -0.93
CA ARG A 52 4.47 14.52 -0.97
C ARG A 52 3.08 13.98 -0.63
N PRO A 53 2.23 14.63 0.19
CA PRO A 53 0.88 14.15 0.52
C PRO A 53 0.09 13.67 -0.72
N ALA A 54 -0.65 12.58 -0.60
CA ALA A 54 -1.41 12.02 -1.70
C ALA A 54 -2.76 12.71 -1.77
N THR A 55 -3.27 12.78 -2.99
CA THR A 55 -4.57 13.36 -3.27
C THR A 55 -5.69 12.43 -2.80
N GLU A 56 -6.91 12.93 -2.75
CA GLU A 56 -8.07 12.10 -2.38
C GLU A 56 -8.26 10.93 -3.36
N GLU A 57 -8.00 11.17 -4.65
CA GLU A 57 -8.10 10.16 -5.70
C GLU A 57 -7.07 9.04 -5.51
N GLU A 58 -5.85 9.40 -5.13
CA GLU A 58 -4.77 8.46 -4.82
C GLU A 58 -5.09 7.61 -3.59
N ARG A 59 -5.71 8.21 -2.56
CA ARG A 59 -6.23 7.49 -1.39
C ARG A 59 -7.31 6.50 -1.78
N ALA A 60 -8.32 6.97 -2.52
CA ALA A 60 -9.45 6.15 -2.94
C ALA A 60 -9.01 4.97 -3.80
N ALA A 61 -8.03 5.18 -4.70
CA ALA A 61 -7.46 4.10 -5.51
C ALA A 61 -6.73 3.05 -4.66
N TYR A 62 -5.95 3.49 -3.67
CA TYR A 62 -5.29 2.59 -2.72
C TYR A 62 -6.32 1.72 -1.96
N ASP A 63 -7.34 2.36 -1.39
CA ASP A 63 -8.37 1.68 -0.60
C ASP A 63 -9.21 0.71 -1.46
N ALA A 64 -9.54 1.10 -2.68
CA ALA A 64 -10.24 0.22 -3.63
C ALA A 64 -9.43 -1.04 -3.93
N GLN A 65 -8.11 -0.92 -4.11
CA GLN A 65 -7.24 -2.07 -4.35
C GLN A 65 -7.15 -2.98 -3.12
N VAL A 66 -7.03 -2.41 -1.91
CA VAL A 66 -7.05 -3.19 -0.66
C VAL A 66 -8.36 -3.97 -0.52
N CYS A 67 -9.51 -3.32 -0.78
CA CYS A 67 -10.82 -3.97 -0.73
C CYS A 67 -10.92 -5.13 -1.72
N GLY A 68 -10.46 -4.95 -2.96
CA GLY A 68 -10.44 -6.01 -3.98
C GLY A 68 -9.62 -7.23 -3.54
N ILE A 69 -8.39 -7.00 -3.04
CA ILE A 69 -7.50 -8.06 -2.55
C ILE A 69 -8.15 -8.82 -1.38
N GLN A 70 -8.80 -8.10 -0.45
CA GLN A 70 -9.48 -8.73 0.68
C GLN A 70 -10.65 -9.60 0.21
N TRP A 71 -11.44 -9.13 -0.74
CA TRP A 71 -12.55 -9.88 -1.32
C TRP A 71 -12.09 -11.16 -1.99
N GLU A 72 -11.04 -11.09 -2.82
CA GLU A 72 -10.45 -12.26 -3.49
C GLU A 72 -9.93 -13.27 -2.48
N ARG A 73 -9.21 -12.81 -1.45
CA ARG A 73 -8.73 -13.66 -0.35
C ARG A 73 -9.88 -14.35 0.37
N ASP A 74 -10.93 -13.62 0.71
CA ASP A 74 -12.08 -14.16 1.45
C ASP A 74 -12.88 -15.16 0.59
N ALA A 75 -12.96 -14.93 -0.72
CA ALA A 75 -13.54 -15.87 -1.67
C ALA A 75 -12.71 -17.17 -1.75
N LEU A 76 -11.38 -17.04 -1.84
CA LEU A 76 -10.46 -18.18 -1.84
C LEU A 76 -10.58 -19.01 -0.55
N TYR A 77 -10.63 -18.36 0.62
CA TYR A 77 -10.83 -19.05 1.89
C TYR A 77 -12.18 -19.76 1.98
N ARG A 78 -13.24 -19.19 1.40
CA ARG A 78 -14.54 -19.87 1.29
C ARG A 78 -14.45 -21.12 0.42
N GLN A 79 -13.76 -21.05 -0.72
CA GLN A 79 -13.54 -22.21 -1.60
C GLN A 79 -12.75 -23.33 -0.89
N LEU A 80 -11.62 -22.98 -0.24
CA LEU A 80 -10.79 -23.95 0.47
C LEU A 80 -11.54 -24.63 1.63
N ARG A 81 -12.38 -23.90 2.36
CA ARG A 81 -13.21 -24.48 3.44
C ARG A 81 -14.39 -25.31 2.91
N GLY A 82 -14.92 -24.97 1.73
CA GLY A 82 -16.00 -25.72 1.08
C GLY A 82 -15.54 -27.02 0.40
N GLY A 83 -14.29 -27.07 -0.09
CA GLY A 83 -13.69 -28.22 -0.77
C GLY A 83 -13.22 -29.36 0.15
N ALA A 84 -13.24 -29.18 1.47
CA ALA A 84 -12.86 -30.21 2.44
C ALA A 84 -13.94 -31.30 2.65
N ARG A 85 -15.01 -31.31 1.84
CA ARG A 85 -16.00 -32.38 1.75
C ARG A 85 -16.09 -32.88 0.32
N SER A 86 -15.15 -33.72 -0.09
CA SER A 86 -15.25 -34.58 -1.27
C SER A 86 -14.45 -35.84 -1.01
#